data_AF-A0A413HT96-F1
#
_entry.id   AF-A0A413HT96-F1
#
_cell.length_a   1.000
_cell.length_b   1.000
_cell.length_c   1.000
_cell.angle_alpha   90.00
_cell.angle_beta   90.00
_cell.angle_gamma   90.00
#
_symmetry.space_group_name_H-M   'P 1'
#
loop_
_entity.id
_entity.type
_entity.pdbx_description
1 polymer ?
#
loop_
_entity_poly.entity_id
_entity_poly.type
_entity_poly.pdbx_seq_one_letter_code
_entity_poly.pdbx_strand_id
1 'polypeptide(L)'
;MNKRYRLGEIEEAVSEMEELIDIEDDIAEIDDEFQIVVSGWSVYVESLNLTLRQGIACVWDAVEGLFMPDFDVTIVYEGNIETQEWLYYEQDGMVVTLGNWLNGRLSCEQIEQLWCEFIIPE
;
A
#
# COMPACT_ATOMS: atom_id res chain seq x y z
N MET A 1 -13.87 -11.52 4.41
CA MET A 1 -15.10 -10.74 4.14
C MET A 1 -14.69 -9.41 3.53
N ASN A 2 -14.85 -9.23 2.22
CA ASN A 2 -14.41 -8.00 1.55
C ASN A 2 -15.37 -6.86 1.92
N LYS A 3 -14.86 -5.83 2.57
CA LYS A 3 -15.60 -4.60 2.87
C LYS A 3 -15.26 -3.56 1.80
N ARG A 4 -16.27 -2.83 1.30
CA ARG A 4 -16.08 -1.76 0.32
C ARG A 4 -16.07 -0.40 1.00
N TYR A 5 -15.15 0.46 0.58
CA TYR A 5 -14.96 1.82 1.10
C TYR A 5 -14.80 2.80 -0.05
N ARG A 6 -14.95 4.09 0.26
CA ARG A 6 -14.35 5.14 -0.57
C ARG A 6 -12.86 5.19 -0.28
N LEU A 7 -12.04 5.40 -1.31
CA LEU A 7 -10.59 5.45 -1.15
C LEU A 7 -10.16 6.58 -0.21
N GLY A 8 -10.91 7.69 -0.14
CA GLY A 8 -10.63 8.77 0.82
C GLY A 8 -10.93 8.42 2.29
N GLU A 9 -11.65 7.32 2.56
CA GLU A 9 -12.07 6.92 3.91
C GLU A 9 -11.29 5.70 4.43
N ILE A 10 -10.57 4.99 3.56
CA ILE A 10 -10.01 3.67 3.89
C ILE A 10 -8.88 3.75 4.91
N GLU A 11 -7.98 4.74 4.81
CA GLU A 11 -6.83 4.84 5.71
C GLU A 11 -7.26 5.13 7.14
N GLU A 12 -8.28 5.98 7.34
CA GLU A 12 -8.90 6.21 8.63
C GLU A 12 -9.55 4.91 9.14
N ALA A 13 -10.35 4.24 8.32
CA ALA A 13 -11.01 3.00 8.69
C ALA A 13 -10.01 1.89 9.09
N VAL A 14 -8.90 1.74 8.36
CA VAL A 14 -7.83 0.77 8.64
C VAL A 14 -7.13 1.10 9.94
N SER A 15 -6.86 2.38 10.22
CA SER A 15 -6.16 2.82 11.44
C SER A 15 -6.91 2.46 12.74
N GLU A 16 -8.23 2.25 12.65
CA GLU A 16 -9.09 1.88 13.78
C GLU A 16 -9.28 0.36 13.93
N MET A 17 -8.78 -0.45 13.01
CA MET A 17 -8.96 -1.92 13.03
C MET A 17 -7.85 -2.62 13.82
N GLU A 18 -8.15 -2.97 15.07
CA GLU A 18 -7.22 -3.74 15.92
C GLU A 18 -6.89 -5.14 15.39
N GLU A 19 -7.80 -5.75 14.62
CA GLU A 19 -7.66 -7.09 14.03
C GLU A 19 -6.47 -7.22 13.06
N LEU A 20 -5.94 -6.08 12.56
CA LEU A 20 -4.84 -6.07 11.59
C LEU A 20 -3.48 -6.37 12.23
N ILE A 21 -3.37 -6.26 13.56
CA ILE A 21 -2.13 -6.50 14.30
C ILE A 21 -1.69 -7.97 14.18
N ASP A 22 -2.64 -8.89 14.04
CA ASP A 22 -2.37 -10.33 13.95
C ASP A 22 -2.11 -10.80 12.51
N ILE A 23 -2.12 -9.89 11.52
CA ILE A 23 -1.86 -10.22 10.12
C ILE A 23 -0.36 -10.10 9.85
N GLU A 24 0.25 -11.16 9.30
CA GLU A 24 1.67 -11.14 8.93
C GLU A 24 1.92 -10.18 7.76
N ASP A 25 2.89 -9.30 7.94
CA ASP A 25 3.43 -8.46 6.87
C ASP A 25 4.23 -9.28 5.86
N ASP A 26 4.40 -8.71 4.67
CA ASP A 26 5.14 -9.30 3.56
C ASP A 26 6.30 -8.37 3.16
N ILE A 27 7.18 -8.82 2.26
CA ILE A 27 8.33 -8.04 1.82
C ILE A 27 8.23 -7.80 0.31
N ALA A 28 8.22 -6.53 -0.07
CA ALA A 28 8.50 -6.11 -1.43
C ALA A 28 10.01 -5.85 -1.56
N GLU A 29 10.71 -6.77 -2.22
CA GLU A 29 12.12 -6.59 -2.58
C GLU A 29 12.23 -5.50 -3.67
N ILE A 30 13.04 -4.48 -3.40
CA ILE A 30 13.30 -3.38 -4.35
C ILE A 30 14.72 -3.53 -4.91
N ASP A 31 15.73 -3.58 -4.04
CA ASP A 31 17.12 -3.87 -4.37
C ASP A 31 17.90 -4.45 -3.17
N ASP A 32 19.23 -4.62 -3.32
CA ASP A 32 20.09 -5.25 -2.30
C ASP A 32 20.27 -4.43 -1.01
N GLU A 33 20.03 -3.11 -1.05
CA GLU A 33 20.22 -2.18 0.08
C GLU A 33 18.89 -1.54 0.54
N PHE A 34 17.79 -1.85 -0.14
CA PHE A 34 16.47 -1.28 0.12
C PHE A 34 15.34 -2.31 -0.08
N GLN A 35 14.47 -2.40 0.92
CA GLN A 35 13.25 -3.21 0.85
C GLN A 35 12.07 -2.45 1.46
N ILE A 36 10.85 -2.88 1.15
CA ILE A 36 9.65 -2.34 1.77
C ILE A 36 8.91 -3.48 2.48
N VAL A 37 8.76 -3.38 3.80
CA VAL A 37 7.87 -4.27 4.55
C VAL A 37 6.46 -3.76 4.34
N VAL A 38 5.58 -4.58 3.78
CA VAL A 38 4.24 -4.18 3.32
C VAL A 38 3.14 -4.91 4.10
N SER A 39 2.08 -4.18 4.42
CA SER A 39 0.95 -4.63 5.22
C SER A 39 0.38 -5.95 4.71
N GLY A 40 0.17 -6.97 5.54
CA GLY A 40 -0.42 -8.25 5.09
C GLY A 40 -1.80 -8.17 4.42
N TRP A 41 -2.56 -7.10 4.69
CA TRP A 41 -3.80 -6.74 4.02
C TRP A 41 -3.56 -5.82 2.83
N SER A 42 -4.57 -5.65 1.97
CA SER A 42 -4.48 -4.79 0.79
C SER A 42 -5.78 -4.04 0.47
N VAL A 43 -5.66 -3.01 -0.37
CA VAL A 43 -6.77 -2.20 -0.86
C VAL A 43 -6.81 -2.26 -2.38
N TYR A 44 -7.81 -2.94 -2.93
CA TYR A 44 -7.97 -3.10 -4.37
C TYR A 44 -8.92 -2.05 -4.96
N VAL A 45 -8.46 -1.30 -5.97
CA VAL A 45 -9.23 -0.28 -6.69
C VAL A 45 -9.62 -0.82 -8.06
N GLU A 46 -10.77 -1.50 -8.12
CA GLU A 46 -11.26 -2.22 -9.32
C GLU A 46 -11.28 -1.35 -10.58
N SER A 47 -11.71 -0.09 -10.47
CA SER A 47 -11.83 0.81 -11.63
C SER A 47 -10.50 1.18 -12.29
N LEU A 48 -9.38 0.99 -11.59
CA LEU A 48 -8.03 1.24 -12.10
C LEU A 48 -7.24 -0.06 -12.30
N ASN A 49 -7.78 -1.20 -11.82
CA ASN A 49 -7.07 -2.47 -11.75
C ASN A 49 -5.72 -2.34 -11.04
N LEU A 50 -5.73 -1.68 -9.87
CA LEU A 50 -4.55 -1.46 -9.03
C LEU A 50 -4.81 -1.91 -7.60
N THR A 51 -3.76 -2.40 -6.94
CA THR A 51 -3.78 -2.68 -5.50
C THR A 51 -2.82 -1.76 -4.76
N LEU A 52 -3.25 -1.26 -3.61
CA LEU A 52 -2.45 -0.46 -2.70
C LEU A 52 -2.18 -1.24 -1.42
N ARG A 53 -0.96 -1.12 -0.89
CA ARG A 53 -0.59 -1.59 0.46
C ARG A 53 0.12 -0.46 1.19
N GLN A 54 -0.07 -0.39 2.50
CA GLN A 54 0.81 0.42 3.35
C GLN A 54 2.13 -0.34 3.52
N GLY A 55 3.21 0.37 3.75
CA GLY A 55 4.48 -0.25 4.06
C GLY A 55 5.46 0.68 4.74
N ILE A 56 6.58 0.11 5.13
CA ILE A 56 7.70 0.81 5.75
C ILE A 56 8.92 0.56 4.87
N ALA A 57 9.49 1.64 4.36
CA ALA A 57 10.77 1.63 3.69
C ALA A 57 11.87 1.27 4.69
N CYS A 58 12.65 0.25 4.38
CA CYS A 58 13.74 -0.24 5.22
C CYS A 58 15.06 -0.20 4.45
N VAL A 59 16.09 0.39 5.05
CA VAL A 59 17.42 0.55 4.46
C VAL A 59 18.39 -0.39 5.16
N TRP A 60 19.28 -1.03 4.40
CA TRP A 60 20.31 -1.90 4.95
C TRP A 60 21.26 -1.10 5.87
N ASP A 61 21.32 -1.47 7.15
CA ASP A 61 22.31 -0.96 8.08
C ASP A 61 23.46 -1.97 8.21
N ALA A 62 24.63 -1.59 7.72
CA ALA A 62 25.83 -2.45 7.76
C ALA A 62 26.43 -2.62 9.17
N VAL A 63 26.11 -1.74 10.12
CA VAL A 63 26.57 -1.80 11.51
C VAL A 63 25.74 -2.81 12.29
N GLU A 64 24.42 -2.70 12.17
CA GLU A 64 23.47 -3.60 12.82
C GLU A 64 23.33 -4.94 12.07
N GLY A 65 23.71 -4.97 10.79
CA GLY A 65 23.68 -6.17 9.95
C GLY A 65 22.26 -6.60 9.59
N LEU A 66 21.34 -5.64 9.49
CA LEU A 66 19.93 -5.86 9.17
C LEU A 66 19.29 -4.62 8.55
N PHE A 67 18.14 -4.81 7.90
CA PHE A 67 17.33 -3.72 7.37
C PHE A 67 16.62 -2.97 8.50
N MET A 68 16.91 -1.68 8.62
CA MET A 68 16.33 -0.80 9.62
C MET A 68 15.18 0.01 9.00
N PRO A 69 14.04 0.16 9.69
CA PRO A 69 12.93 0.98 9.21
C PRO A 69 13.33 2.47 9.17
N ASP A 70 12.91 3.17 8.12
CA ASP A 70 13.21 4.59 7.90
C ASP A 70 11.92 5.42 7.84
N PHE A 71 11.02 5.15 6.88
CA PHE A 71 9.78 5.91 6.70
C PHE A 71 8.59 5.10 6.16
N ASP A 72 7.38 5.58 6.47
CA ASP A 72 6.14 5.01 5.94
C ASP A 72 5.95 5.35 4.46
N VAL A 73 5.39 4.40 3.70
CA VAL A 73 5.10 4.52 2.28
C VAL A 73 3.76 3.88 1.92
N THR A 74 3.20 4.31 0.80
CA THR A 74 2.21 3.53 0.06
C THR A 74 2.88 2.90 -1.16
N ILE A 75 2.62 1.62 -1.41
CA ILE A 75 3.07 0.90 -2.61
C ILE A 75 1.88 0.54 -3.51
N VAL A 76 2.09 0.64 -4.82
CA VAL A 76 1.10 0.39 -5.87
C VAL A 76 1.51 -0.85 -6.67
N TYR A 77 0.59 -1.79 -6.83
CA TYR A 77 0.73 -3.00 -7.63
C TYR A 77 -0.24 -3.01 -8.81
N GLU A 78 0.13 -3.67 -9.89
CA GLU A 78 -0.80 -3.96 -10.98
C GLU A 78 -1.74 -5.12 -10.60
N GLY A 79 -3.05 -4.93 -10.82
CA GLY A 79 -4.06 -5.97 -10.64
C GLY A 79 -4.36 -6.34 -9.19
N ASN A 80 -5.03 -7.48 -9.02
CA ASN A 80 -5.44 -8.04 -7.73
C ASN A 80 -4.42 -9.11 -7.27
N ILE A 81 -3.24 -8.64 -6.86
CA ILE A 81 -2.11 -9.29 -6.13
C ILE A 81 -1.66 -10.75 -6.42
N GLU A 82 -2.17 -11.47 -7.41
CA GLU A 82 -1.59 -12.78 -7.79
C GLU A 82 -0.20 -12.68 -8.45
N THR A 83 0.21 -11.49 -8.90
CA THR A 83 1.37 -11.32 -9.79
C THR A 83 2.59 -10.59 -9.20
N GLN A 84 2.55 -10.15 -7.94
CA GLN A 84 3.66 -9.54 -7.16
C GLN A 84 4.47 -8.38 -7.79
N GLU A 85 4.23 -7.98 -9.03
CA GLU A 85 4.93 -6.86 -9.66
C GLU A 85 4.40 -5.52 -9.14
N TRP A 86 5.22 -4.86 -8.31
CA TRP A 86 4.99 -3.49 -7.89
C TRP A 86 5.30 -2.52 -9.05
N LEU A 87 4.60 -1.39 -9.07
CA LEU A 87 4.71 -0.36 -10.10
C LEU A 87 5.36 0.93 -9.59
N TYR A 88 5.04 1.31 -8.36
CA TYR A 88 5.38 2.62 -7.80
C TYR A 88 5.23 2.60 -6.28
N TYR A 89 5.99 3.44 -5.57
CA TYR A 89 5.79 3.72 -4.16
C TYR A 89 6.10 5.19 -3.88
N GLU A 90 5.52 5.72 -2.81
CA GLU A 90 5.75 7.10 -2.38
C GLU A 90 5.58 7.25 -0.87
N GLN A 91 6.30 8.22 -0.27
CA GLN A 91 6.21 8.59 1.14
C GLN A 91 4.96 9.47 1.39
N ASP A 92 3.81 8.96 1.01
CA ASP A 92 2.52 9.64 1.10
C ASP A 92 1.38 8.63 1.29
N GLY A 93 0.21 9.14 1.69
CA GLY A 93 -1.01 8.34 1.81
C GLY A 93 -1.54 7.86 0.46
N MET A 94 -2.52 6.95 0.50
CA MET A 94 -3.03 6.24 -0.68
C MET A 94 -3.55 7.17 -1.78
N VAL A 95 -4.32 8.19 -1.43
CA VAL A 95 -4.92 9.14 -2.38
C VAL A 95 -3.86 9.95 -3.11
N VAL A 96 -2.88 10.45 -2.37
CA VAL A 96 -1.80 11.31 -2.91
C VAL A 96 -0.89 10.48 -3.80
N THR A 97 -0.44 9.32 -3.30
CA THR A 97 0.40 8.38 -4.06
C THR A 97 -0.23 8.00 -5.39
N LEU A 98 -1.53 7.68 -5.37
CA LEU A 98 -2.24 7.33 -6.59
C LEU A 98 -2.42 8.53 -7.53
N GLY A 99 -2.63 9.73 -6.99
CA GLY A 99 -2.69 10.98 -7.76
C GLY A 99 -1.39 11.27 -8.51
N ASN A 100 -0.26 11.06 -7.84
CA ASN A 100 1.07 11.24 -8.42
C ASN A 100 1.36 10.17 -9.48
N TRP A 101 1.06 8.89 -9.21
CA TRP A 101 1.15 7.81 -10.20
C TRP A 101 0.29 8.09 -11.44
N LEU A 102 -0.94 8.54 -11.24
CA LEU A 102 -1.89 8.86 -12.31
C LEU A 102 -1.45 10.08 -13.13
N ASN A 103 -0.50 10.88 -12.62
CA ASN A 103 0.07 12.04 -13.28
C ASN A 103 -1.01 12.99 -13.83
N GLY A 104 -1.99 13.33 -12.97
CA GLY A 104 -3.06 14.27 -13.27
C GLY A 104 -4.23 13.74 -14.11
N ARG A 105 -4.30 12.43 -14.39
CA ARG A 105 -5.45 11.81 -15.08
C ARG A 105 -6.76 11.89 -14.28
N LEU A 106 -6.67 11.90 -12.96
CA LEU A 106 -7.78 12.15 -12.03
C LEU A 106 -7.33 13.20 -11.00
N SER A 107 -8.26 14.02 -10.52
CA SER A 107 -8.01 14.91 -9.38
C SER A 107 -8.08 14.14 -8.05
N CYS A 108 -7.51 14.69 -6.98
CA CYS A 108 -7.61 14.09 -5.64
C CYS A 108 -9.08 13.87 -5.22
N GLU A 109 -9.96 14.84 -5.46
CA GLU A 109 -11.39 14.70 -5.16
C GLU A 109 -12.03 13.52 -5.92
N GLN A 110 -11.64 13.27 -7.17
CA GLN A 110 -12.13 12.12 -7.92
C GLN A 110 -11.57 10.80 -7.38
N ILE A 111 -10.29 10.81 -6.97
CA ILE A 111 -9.58 9.66 -6.41
C ILE A 111 -10.19 9.25 -5.07
N GLU A 112 -10.44 10.21 -4.17
CA GLU A 112 -11.10 10.00 -2.88
C GLU A 112 -12.45 9.29 -3.04
N GLN A 113 -13.17 9.59 -4.13
CA GLN A 113 -14.47 9.00 -4.43
C GLN A 113 -14.39 7.65 -5.16
N LEU A 114 -13.21 7.12 -5.48
CA LEU A 114 -13.11 5.77 -6.05
C LEU A 114 -13.58 4.73 -5.03
N TRP A 115 -14.27 3.70 -5.52
CA TRP A 115 -14.57 2.52 -4.70
C TRP A 115 -13.33 1.65 -4.60
N CYS A 116 -13.06 1.18 -3.39
CA CYS A 116 -12.03 0.17 -3.14
C CYS A 116 -12.57 -0.99 -2.30
N GLU A 117 -11.92 -2.14 -2.43
CA GLU A 117 -12.17 -3.32 -1.63
C GLU A 117 -11.01 -3.52 -0.67
N PHE A 118 -11.34 -3.59 0.62
CA PHE A 118 -10.40 -3.96 1.66
C PHE A 118 -10.32 -5.48 1.75
N ILE A 119 -9.12 -6.03 1.60
CA ILE A 119 -8.84 -7.46 1.49
C ILE A 119 -7.89 -7.87 2.62
N ILE A 120 -8.35 -8.78 3.46
CA ILE A 120 -7.52 -9.51 4.43
C ILE A 120 -7.41 -10.94 3.89
N PRO A 121 -6.18 -11.48 3.68
CA PRO A 121 -5.99 -12.88 3.30
C PRO A 121 -6.62 -13.85 4.31
N GLU A 122 -7.07 -15.02 3.84
CA GLU A 122 -7.60 -16.10 4.70
C GLU A 122 -6.51 -16.93 5.39
#